data_AF-A0A9E2Z5X7-F1
#
_entry.id   AF-A0A9E2Z5X7-F1
#
_cell.length_a   1.000
_cell.length_b   1.000
_cell.length_c   1.000
_cell.angle_alpha   90.00
_cell.angle_beta   90.00
_cell.angle_gamma   90.00
#
_symmetry.space_group_name_H-M   'P 1'
#
loop_
_entity.id
_entity.type
_entity.pdbx_description
1 polymer ?
#
loop_
_entity_poly.entity_id
_entity_poly.type
_entity_poly.pdbx_seq_one_letter_code
_entity_poly.pdbx_strand_id
1 'polypeptide(L)'
;MTSRSHTACPMESYPFGPPVALEVHPRYGELRRTAPVTRVRLPYRGEAWLITGHHELKQMMADPRFGTEALTREDIPRITPEPQPAGMILFKDAPEHT
;
A
#
# COMPACT_ATOMS: atom_id res chain seq x y z
N MET A 1 -19.07 29.50 9.55
CA MET A 1 -18.10 28.49 9.06
C MET A 1 -18.85 27.18 8.85
N THR A 2 -19.28 26.91 7.63
CA THR A 2 -20.03 25.69 7.28
C THR A 2 -19.08 24.50 7.21
N SER A 3 -19.15 23.64 8.22
CA SER A 3 -18.43 22.36 8.28
C SER A 3 -18.96 21.44 7.18
N ARG A 4 -18.13 21.11 6.19
CA ARG A 4 -18.43 20.04 5.23
C ARG A 4 -18.32 18.72 5.97
N SER A 5 -19.47 18.15 6.32
CA SER A 5 -19.54 16.76 6.76
C SER A 5 -19.17 15.89 5.55
N HIS A 6 -17.95 15.34 5.54
CA HIS A 6 -17.61 14.24 4.65
C HIS A 6 -18.26 12.98 5.24
N THR A 7 -19.33 12.50 4.63
CA THR A 7 -19.75 11.10 4.81
C THR A 7 -18.58 10.24 4.39
N ALA A 8 -17.88 9.64 5.34
CA ALA A 8 -16.78 8.73 5.06
C ALA A 8 -17.37 7.49 4.38
N CYS A 9 -17.14 7.34 3.07
CA CYS A 9 -17.36 6.07 2.40
C CYS A 9 -16.44 5.05 3.08
N PRO A 10 -16.94 3.91 3.60
CA PRO A 10 -16.11 2.96 4.31
C PRO A 10 -15.01 2.47 3.36
N MET A 11 -13.75 2.70 3.76
CA MET A 11 -12.60 2.28 2.97
C MET A 11 -12.56 0.75 2.88
N GLU A 12 -12.24 0.27 1.69
CA GLU A 12 -12.21 -1.16 1.39
C GLU A 12 -11.11 -1.86 2.21
N SER A 13 -11.46 -2.99 2.81
CA SER A 13 -10.50 -3.80 3.57
C SER A 13 -9.59 -4.60 2.62
N TYR A 14 -8.33 -4.74 3.00
CA TYR A 14 -7.33 -5.48 2.24
C TYR A 14 -6.60 -6.49 3.15
N PRO A 15 -6.28 -7.70 2.68
CA PRO A 15 -6.53 -8.25 1.33
C PRO A 15 -8.02 -8.43 0.98
N PHE A 16 -8.37 -8.41 -0.31
CA PHE A 16 -9.78 -8.50 -0.78
C PHE A 16 -10.45 -9.86 -0.52
N GLY A 17 -9.65 -10.89 -0.19
CA GLY A 17 -10.10 -12.24 0.08
C GLY A 17 -8.90 -13.19 0.21
N PRO A 18 -9.13 -14.47 0.52
CA PRO A 18 -8.08 -15.47 0.54
C PRO A 18 -7.55 -15.74 -0.88
N PRO A 19 -6.26 -16.09 -1.03
CA PRO A 19 -5.72 -16.54 -2.31
C PRO A 19 -6.36 -17.88 -2.72
N VAL A 20 -6.63 -18.05 -4.02
CA VAL A 20 -7.19 -19.28 -4.60
C VAL A 20 -6.24 -19.77 -5.69
N ALA A 21 -5.44 -20.79 -5.38
CA ALA A 21 -4.40 -21.30 -6.26
C ALA A 21 -3.51 -20.16 -6.81
N LEU A 22 -3.47 -19.98 -8.14
CA LEU A 22 -2.73 -18.92 -8.82
C LEU A 22 -3.63 -17.80 -9.36
N GLU A 23 -4.91 -17.80 -8.99
CA GLU A 23 -5.88 -16.82 -9.47
C GLU A 23 -5.69 -15.46 -8.80
N VAL A 24 -5.73 -14.41 -9.61
CA VAL A 24 -5.73 -13.02 -9.13
C VAL A 24 -7.16 -12.61 -8.81
N HIS A 25 -7.38 -12.09 -7.60
CA HIS A 25 -8.71 -11.63 -7.20
C HIS A 25 -9.28 -10.60 -8.22
N PRO A 26 -10.53 -10.74 -8.70
CA PRO A 26 -11.07 -9.92 -9.80
C PRO A 26 -11.05 -8.41 -9.51
N ARG A 27 -11.12 -8.04 -8.21
CA ARG A 27 -11.04 -6.66 -7.73
C ARG A 27 -9.77 -5.93 -8.20
N TYR A 28 -8.63 -6.60 -8.31
CA TYR A 28 -7.41 -5.98 -8.83
C TYR A 28 -7.57 -5.54 -10.30
N GLY A 29 -8.29 -6.34 -11.10
CA GLY A 29 -8.56 -6.01 -12.51
C GLY A 29 -9.53 -4.85 -12.66
N GLU A 30 -10.56 -4.76 -11.81
CA GLU A 30 -11.47 -3.62 -11.75
C GLU A 30 -10.74 -2.33 -11.38
N LEU A 31 -10.01 -2.34 -10.26
CA LEU A 31 -9.27 -1.17 -9.78
C LEU A 31 -8.25 -0.68 -10.80
N ARG A 32 -7.55 -1.59 -11.48
CA ARG A 32 -6.59 -1.21 -12.53
C ARG A 32 -7.25 -0.40 -13.67
N ARG A 33 -8.52 -0.65 -13.98
CA ARG A 33 -9.26 0.07 -15.03
C ARG A 33 -9.94 1.34 -14.54
N THR A 34 -10.42 1.37 -13.29
CA THR A 34 -11.31 2.44 -12.81
C THR A 34 -10.67 3.36 -11.77
N ALA A 35 -9.74 2.85 -10.97
CA ALA A 35 -9.10 3.55 -9.85
C ALA A 35 -7.72 2.93 -9.55
N PRO A 36 -6.71 3.15 -10.42
CA PRO A 36 -5.42 2.47 -10.33
C PRO A 36 -4.60 2.83 -9.08
N VAL A 37 -5.00 3.90 -8.38
CA VAL A 37 -4.49 4.31 -7.07
C VAL A 37 -5.68 4.49 -6.14
N THR A 38 -5.79 3.65 -5.11
CA THR A 38 -6.93 3.66 -4.18
C THR A 38 -6.48 3.55 -2.72
N ARG A 39 -7.27 4.09 -1.77
CA ARG A 39 -7.02 3.90 -0.33
C ARG A 39 -7.66 2.60 0.14
N VAL A 40 -6.91 1.82 0.92
CA VAL A 40 -7.38 0.59 1.55
C VAL A 40 -7.04 0.57 3.04
N ARG A 41 -7.81 -0.21 3.81
CA ARG A 41 -7.50 -0.51 5.22
C ARG A 41 -6.74 -1.84 5.30
N LEU A 42 -5.54 -1.82 5.89
CA LEU A 42 -4.75 -3.01 6.18
C LEU A 42 -5.11 -3.60 7.55
N PRO A 43 -4.84 -4.90 7.80
CA PRO A 43 -5.20 -5.56 9.05
C PRO A 43 -4.47 -5.00 10.27
N TYR A 44 -3.26 -4.46 10.04
CA TYR A 44 -2.43 -3.89 11.10
C TYR A 44 -2.10 -2.42 10.78
N ARG A 45 -2.20 -1.57 11.81
CA ARG A 45 -1.69 -0.18 11.86
C ARG A 45 -2.26 0.83 10.86
N GLY A 46 -3.28 0.50 10.07
CA GLY A 46 -4.14 1.50 9.46
C GLY A 46 -4.24 1.40 7.95
N GLU A 47 -4.10 2.53 7.27
CA GLU A 47 -4.48 2.69 5.87
C GLU A 47 -3.29 2.87 4.96
N ALA A 48 -3.38 2.29 3.77
CA ALA A 48 -2.34 2.41 2.76
C ALA A 48 -2.93 2.83 1.41
N TRP A 49 -2.07 3.33 0.54
CA TRP A 49 -2.35 3.44 -0.87
C TRP A 49 -2.06 2.10 -1.54
N LEU A 50 -3.01 1.59 -2.31
CA LEU A 50 -2.85 0.43 -3.18
C LEU A 50 -2.73 0.90 -4.63
N ILE A 51 -1.62 0.57 -5.28
CA ILE A 51 -1.38 0.84 -6.70
C ILE A 51 -1.59 -0.45 -7.49
N THR A 52 -2.49 -0.42 -8.47
CA THR A 52 -2.79 -1.54 -9.38
C THR A 52 -2.47 -1.24 -10.85
N GLY A 53 -2.22 0.03 -11.18
CA GLY A 53 -1.79 0.50 -12.49
C GLY A 53 -0.29 0.40 -12.69
N HIS A 54 0.13 -0.10 -13.86
CA HIS A 54 1.55 -0.31 -14.18
C HIS A 54 2.31 1.02 -14.34
N HIS A 55 1.68 2.04 -14.94
CA HIS A 55 2.32 3.33 -15.18
C HIS A 55 2.62 4.06 -13.85
N GLU A 56 1.65 4.07 -12.94
CA GLU A 56 1.74 4.68 -11.62
C GLU A 56 2.78 3.97 -10.74
N LEU A 57 2.77 2.63 -10.76
CA LEU A 57 3.77 1.85 -10.02
C LEU A 57 5.18 2.13 -10.53
N LYS A 58 5.37 2.16 -11.86
CA LYS A 58 6.68 2.46 -12.46
C LYS A 58 7.19 3.86 -12.09
N GLN A 59 6.29 4.84 -12.05
CA GLN A 59 6.64 6.20 -11.60
C GLN A 59 7.03 6.22 -10.12
N MET A 60 6.22 5.62 -9.25
CA MET A 60 6.50 5.58 -7.81
C MET A 60 7.84 4.90 -7.52
N MET A 61 8.13 3.77 -8.17
CA MET A 61 9.37 3.03 -7.95
C MET A 61 10.63 3.77 -8.44
N ALA A 62 10.50 4.68 -9.41
CA ALA A 62 11.62 5.46 -9.94
C ALA A 62 11.85 6.78 -9.18
N ASP A 63 10.96 7.13 -8.26
CA ASP A 63 10.92 8.43 -7.63
C ASP A 63 11.54 8.38 -6.23
N PRO A 64 12.66 9.09 -5.98
CA PRO A 64 13.40 9.04 -4.72
C PRO A 64 12.64 9.64 -3.54
N ARG A 65 11.46 10.24 -3.77
CA ARG A 65 10.55 10.68 -2.70
C ARG A 65 9.90 9.51 -1.97
N PHE A 66 9.89 8.32 -2.56
CA PHE A 66 9.40 7.09 -1.94
C PHE A 66 10.57 6.24 -1.48
N GLY A 67 10.49 5.76 -0.24
CA GLY A 67 11.52 4.93 0.39
C GLY A 67 10.92 3.76 1.15
N THR A 68 11.79 2.83 1.53
CA THR A 68 11.45 1.56 2.20
C THR A 68 11.89 1.53 3.66
N GLU A 69 12.77 2.43 4.11
CA GLU A 69 13.28 2.43 5.49
C GLU A 69 12.16 2.59 6.51
N ALA A 70 11.15 3.40 6.17
CA ALA A 70 9.99 3.61 7.02
C ALA A 70 9.26 2.31 7.36
N LEU A 71 9.32 1.28 6.50
CA LEU A 71 8.64 -0.02 6.71
C LEU A 71 9.14 -0.79 7.94
N THR A 72 10.27 -0.38 8.52
CA THR A 72 10.81 -0.94 9.77
C THR A 72 10.14 -0.38 11.03
N ARG A 73 9.35 0.70 10.90
CA ARG A 73 8.66 1.34 12.01
C ARG A 73 7.40 0.58 12.43
N GLU A 74 7.12 0.58 13.73
CA GLU A 74 6.01 -0.15 14.32
C GLU A 74 4.63 0.39 13.91
N ASP A 75 4.51 1.68 13.63
CA ASP A 75 3.27 2.39 13.35
C ASP A 75 2.82 2.33 11.88
N ILE A 76 3.52 1.56 11.04
CA ILE A 76 3.26 1.52 9.60
C ILE A 76 2.22 0.44 9.23
N PRO A 77 1.22 0.80 8.39
CA PRO A 77 0.24 -0.12 7.84
C PRO A 77 0.86 -1.33 7.13
N ARG A 78 0.41 -2.55 7.44
CA ARG A 78 1.00 -3.80 6.91
C ARG A 78 0.04 -4.99 6.94
N ILE A 79 0.37 -6.06 6.20
CA ILE A 79 -0.40 -7.31 6.15
C ILE A 79 0.04 -8.37 7.16
N THR A 80 1.23 -8.24 7.73
CA THR A 80 1.78 -9.12 8.78
C THR A 80 1.73 -8.45 10.15
N PRO A 81 1.65 -9.19 11.27
CA PRO A 81 1.66 -8.60 12.60
C PRO A 81 2.95 -7.83 12.89
N GLU A 82 4.11 -8.37 12.52
CA GLU A 82 5.42 -7.77 12.77
C GLU A 82 5.85 -6.80 11.67
N PRO A 83 6.58 -5.72 12.02
CA PRO A 83 7.22 -4.83 11.04
C PRO A 83 8.41 -5.52 10.35
N GLN A 84 8.95 -4.87 9.31
CA GLN A 84 10.11 -5.39 8.60
C GLN A 84 11.38 -5.29 9.44
N PRO A 85 12.27 -6.30 9.42
CA PRO A 85 13.49 -6.28 10.22
C PRO A 85 14.45 -5.20 9.73
N ALA A 86 14.89 -4.35 10.65
CA ALA A 86 15.91 -3.34 10.37
C ALA A 86 17.25 -3.99 9.97
N GLY A 87 18.01 -3.31 9.10
CA GLY A 87 19.36 -3.72 8.70
C GLY A 87 19.41 -4.65 7.48
N MET A 88 18.29 -5.18 6.99
CA MET A 88 18.25 -5.85 5.69
C MET A 88 18.33 -4.82 4.56
N ILE A 89 19.06 -5.17 3.49
CA ILE A 89 19.25 -4.29 2.32
C ILE A 89 17.91 -3.88 1.68
N LEU A 90 16.90 -4.75 1.70
CA LEU A 90 15.55 -4.45 1.17
C LEU A 90 14.83 -3.28 1.86
N PHE A 91 15.27 -2.87 3.05
CA PHE A 91 14.65 -1.80 3.85
C PHE A 91 15.65 -0.69 4.17
N LYS A 92 16.50 -0.38 3.19
CA LYS A 92 17.44 0.74 3.19
C LYS A 92 17.15 1.63 2.00
N ASP A 93 17.26 2.93 2.20
CA ASP A 93 17.13 3.91 1.13
C ASP A 93 18.53 4.35 0.68
N ALA A 94 18.62 5.17 -0.37
CA ALA A 94 19.91 5.74 -0.77
C ALA A 94 20.39 6.75 0.30
N PRO A 95 21.71 6.85 0.56
CA PRO A 95 22.83 6.20 -0.15
C PRO A 95 23.18 4.78 0.32
N GLU A 96 22.59 4.27 1.40
CA GLU A 96 22.93 2.97 1.98
C GLU A 96 22.53 1.79 1.08
N HIS A 97 21.58 2.02 0.18
CA HIS A 97 21.13 1.13 -0.89
C HIS A 97 21.56 1.66 -2.28
N THR A 98 22.86 1.69 -2.55
CA THR A 98 23.45 1.99 -3.86
C THR A 98 24.67 1.12 -4.12
#